data_AF-A0A7L0CAC6-F1
#
_entry.id   AF-A0A7L0CAC6-F1
#
_cell.length_a   1.000
_cell.length_b   1.000
_cell.length_c   1.000
_cell.angle_alpha   90.00
_cell.angle_beta   90.00
_cell.angle_gamma   90.00
#
_symmetry.space_group_name_H-M   'P 1'
#
loop_
_entity.id
_entity.type
_entity.pdbx_description
1 polymer ?
#
loop_
_entity_poly.entity_id
_entity_poly.type
_entity_poly.pdbx_seq_one_letter_code
_entity_poly.pdbx_strand_id
1 'polypeptide(L)'
;LKRMKQIPSPRILATHLNYDCFPKSIFKNKAKILVLFQNPKDTAVSFLHFHNSVPRVPSYSSWDEFFSEFMNGKVVWGSCFDHAVTWNKHIEDENTMIIIYEDLKE
;
A
#
# COMPACT_ATOMS: atom_id res chain seq x y z
N LEU A 1 -6.44 18.63 4.13
CA LEU A 1 -5.32 19.57 4.40
C LEU A 1 -5.45 20.36 5.72
N LYS A 2 -6.62 20.90 6.12
CA LYS A 2 -6.77 21.65 7.39
C LYS A 2 -6.31 20.85 8.63
N ARG A 3 -6.68 19.57 8.73
CA ARG A 3 -6.20 18.66 9.80
C ARG A 3 -4.68 18.51 9.85
N MET A 4 -4.01 18.52 8.69
CA MET A 4 -2.55 18.38 8.61
C MET A 4 -1.79 19.58 9.19
N LYS A 5 -2.43 20.75 9.29
CA LYS A 5 -1.84 21.95 9.92
C LYS A 5 -1.80 21.87 11.45
N GLN A 6 -2.59 20.97 12.04
CA GLN A 6 -2.67 20.79 13.49
C GLN A 6 -1.65 19.77 14.01
N ILE A 7 -1.02 18.99 13.12
CA ILE A 7 -0.06 17.96 13.51
C ILE A 7 1.35 18.58 13.50
N PRO A 8 2.06 18.60 14.63
CA PRO A 8 3.41 19.17 14.72
C PRO A 8 4.42 18.34 13.91
N SER A 9 5.55 18.95 13.56
CA SER A 9 6.67 18.27 12.89
C SER A 9 7.53 17.51 13.90
N PRO A 10 8.11 16.34 13.55
CA PRO A 10 7.99 15.62 12.27
C PRO A 10 6.70 14.81 12.15
N ARG A 11 6.21 14.64 10.92
CA ARG A 11 4.96 13.90 10.62
C ARG A 11 5.30 12.61 9.90
N ILE A 12 4.82 11.49 10.45
CA ILE A 12 4.88 10.17 9.82
C ILE A 12 3.45 9.76 9.46
N LEU A 13 3.23 9.43 8.19
CA LEU A 13 1.92 9.03 7.68
C LEU A 13 2.09 7.70 6.95
N ALA A 14 1.15 6.79 7.17
CA ALA A 14 1.06 5.51 6.47
C ALA A 14 -0.22 5.47 5.63
N THR A 15 -0.13 4.90 4.43
CA THR A 15 -1.27 4.77 3.52
C THR A 15 -1.00 3.69 2.47
N HIS A 16 -2.06 3.13 1.90
CA HIS A 16 -2.03 2.16 0.80
C HIS A 16 -2.42 2.78 -0.55
N LEU A 17 -2.41 4.12 -0.65
CA LEU A 17 -2.79 4.82 -1.87
C LEU A 17 -1.78 4.61 -3.00
N ASN A 18 -2.27 4.56 -4.24
CA ASN A 18 -1.45 4.64 -5.44
C ASN A 18 -0.90 6.06 -5.63
N TYR A 19 0.22 6.18 -6.34
CA TYR A 19 0.87 7.47 -6.66
C TYR A 19 -0.14 8.53 -7.15
N ASP A 20 -1.01 8.16 -8.09
CA ASP A 20 -1.98 9.07 -8.72
C ASP A 20 -3.04 9.61 -7.75
N CYS A 21 -3.24 8.98 -6.60
CA CYS A 21 -4.20 9.43 -5.59
C CYS A 21 -3.62 10.51 -4.66
N PHE A 22 -2.30 10.77 -4.72
CA PHE A 22 -1.68 11.79 -3.88
C PHE A 22 -1.85 13.20 -4.46
N PRO A 23 -2.06 14.22 -3.60
CA PRO A 23 -1.90 15.61 -4.02
C PRO A 23 -0.50 15.85 -4.59
N LYS A 24 -0.42 16.35 -5.83
CA LYS A 24 0.85 16.64 -6.53
C LYS A 24 1.84 17.51 -5.73
N SER A 25 1.34 18.29 -4.77
CA SER A 25 2.17 19.07 -3.85
C SER A 25 3.09 18.23 -2.96
N ILE A 26 2.76 16.96 -2.70
CA ILE A 26 3.59 16.07 -1.89
C ILE A 26 4.90 15.78 -2.61
N PHE A 27 4.84 15.51 -3.91
CA PHE A 27 6.02 15.22 -4.72
C PHE A 27 6.89 16.45 -4.99
N LYS A 28 6.32 17.66 -4.92
CA LYS A 28 7.06 18.93 -5.08
C LYS A 28 7.74 19.42 -3.80
N ASN A 29 7.29 18.94 -2.64
CA ASN A 29 7.81 19.35 -1.34
C ASN A 29 8.94 18.41 -0.89
N LYS A 30 9.66 18.76 0.18
CA LYS A 30 10.70 17.91 0.81
C LYS A 30 10.14 16.66 1.54
N ALA A 31 8.94 16.21 1.20
CA ALA A 31 8.39 14.99 1.79
C ALA A 31 9.11 13.78 1.22
N LYS A 32 9.54 12.86 2.08
CA LYS A 32 10.13 11.58 1.68
C LYS A 32 9.04 10.52 1.66
N ILE A 33 9.08 9.64 0.66
CA ILE A 33 8.12 8.57 0.44
C ILE A 33 8.88 7.25 0.51
N LEU A 34 8.37 6.34 1.34
CA LEU A 34 8.86 4.98 1.45
C LEU A 34 7.75 4.05 0.99
N VAL A 35 8.02 3.25 -0.04
CA VAL A 35 7.07 2.30 -0.61
C VAL A 35 7.57 0.91 -0.29
N LEU A 36 6.72 0.12 0.36
CA LEU A 36 7.05 -1.25 0.76
C LEU A 36 6.36 -2.24 -0.19
N PHE A 37 7.13 -3.13 -0.79
CA PHE A 37 6.62 -4.30 -1.50
C PHE A 37 6.93 -5.57 -0.73
N GLN A 38 6.12 -6.58 -1.00
CA GLN A 38 6.26 -7.92 -0.47
C GLN A 38 5.94 -8.90 -1.59
N ASN A 39 6.47 -10.12 -1.51
CA ASN A 39 6.06 -11.19 -2.39
C ASN A 39 4.52 -11.33 -2.39
N PRO A 40 3.84 -11.23 -3.55
CA PRO A 40 2.39 -11.19 -3.62
C PRO A 40 1.72 -12.47 -3.11
N LYS A 41 2.43 -13.61 -3.09
CA LYS A 41 1.93 -14.86 -2.50
C LYS A 41 1.81 -14.74 -0.98
N ASP A 42 2.83 -14.18 -0.35
CA ASP A 42 2.85 -13.95 1.10
C ASP A 42 1.87 -12.84 1.48
N THR A 43 1.78 -11.79 0.65
CA THR A 43 0.76 -10.75 0.78
C THR A 43 -0.64 -11.36 0.74
N ALA A 44 -0.96 -12.23 -0.23
CA ALA A 44 -2.28 -12.84 -0.33
C ALA A 44 -2.68 -13.59 0.95
N VAL A 45 -1.78 -14.41 1.50
CA VAL A 45 -2.04 -15.14 2.76
C VAL A 45 -2.25 -14.18 3.92
N SER A 46 -1.37 -13.19 4.08
CA SER A 46 -1.51 -12.16 5.12
C SER A 46 -2.84 -11.41 5.02
N PHE A 47 -3.26 -11.11 3.79
CA PHE A 47 -4.44 -10.32 3.52
C PHE A 47 -5.74 -11.07 3.76
N LEU A 48 -5.79 -12.38 3.48
CA LEU A 48 -6.93 -13.21 3.90
C LEU A 48 -7.12 -13.18 5.42
N HIS A 49 -6.03 -13.35 6.18
CA HIS A 49 -6.10 -13.29 7.64
C HIS A 49 -6.54 -11.90 8.14
N PHE A 50 -6.05 -10.83 7.52
CA PHE A 50 -6.50 -9.46 7.80
C PHE A 50 -7.99 -9.29 7.54
N HIS A 51 -8.49 -9.72 6.38
CA HIS A 51 -9.91 -9.65 6.02
C HIS A 51 -10.81 -10.37 7.01
N ASN A 52 -10.37 -11.52 7.52
CA ASN A 52 -11.12 -12.30 8.50
C ASN A 52 -10.98 -11.80 9.96
N SER A 53 -10.02 -10.92 10.23
CA SER A 53 -9.76 -10.39 11.58
C SER A 53 -10.29 -8.97 11.79
N VAL A 54 -10.57 -8.22 10.73
CA VAL A 54 -10.99 -6.81 10.80
C VAL A 54 -12.48 -6.67 10.46
N PRO A 55 -13.35 -6.31 11.43
CA PRO A 55 -14.81 -6.27 11.20
C PRO A 55 -15.30 -5.25 10.15
N ARG A 56 -14.43 -4.33 9.71
CA ARG A 56 -14.77 -3.25 8.76
C ARG A 56 -14.48 -3.59 7.30
N VAL A 57 -13.93 -4.78 7.03
CA VAL A 57 -13.66 -5.25 5.67
C VAL A 57 -14.44 -6.56 5.43
N PRO A 58 -14.82 -6.86 4.17
CA PRO A 58 -15.51 -8.11 3.87
C PRO A 58 -14.67 -9.31 4.32
N SER A 59 -15.26 -10.26 5.04
CA SER A 59 -14.61 -11.53 5.34
C SER A 59 -14.81 -12.52 4.19
N TYR A 60 -13.93 -13.51 4.11
CA TYR A 60 -14.00 -14.57 3.10
C TYR A 60 -14.19 -15.92 3.77
N SER A 61 -15.07 -16.72 3.17
CA SER A 61 -15.43 -18.04 3.70
C SER A 61 -14.43 -19.13 3.31
N SER A 62 -13.69 -18.92 2.21
CA SER A 62 -12.72 -19.86 1.67
C SER A 62 -11.52 -19.16 1.04
N TRP A 63 -10.40 -19.88 0.92
CA TRP A 63 -9.21 -19.42 0.22
C TRP A 63 -9.48 -19.15 -1.25
N ASP A 64 -10.20 -20.03 -1.95
CA ASP A 64 -10.42 -19.92 -3.40
C ASP A 64 -11.26 -18.69 -3.76
N GLU A 65 -12.29 -18.38 -2.96
CA GLU A 65 -13.10 -17.18 -3.10
C GLU A 65 -12.23 -15.92 -2.95
N PHE A 66 -11.46 -15.85 -1.85
CA PHE A 66 -10.55 -14.74 -1.60
C PHE A 66 -9.50 -14.59 -2.71
N PHE A 67 -8.86 -15.69 -3.09
CA PHE A 67 -7.76 -15.68 -4.04
C PHE A 67 -8.23 -15.23 -5.42
N SER A 68 -9.42 -15.65 -5.85
CA SER A 68 -10.05 -15.16 -7.07
C SER A 68 -10.25 -13.64 -7.02
N GLU A 69 -10.82 -13.11 -5.94
CA GLU A 69 -11.05 -11.66 -5.81
C GLU A 69 -9.74 -10.87 -5.69
N PHE A 70 -8.75 -11.40 -4.97
CA PHE A 70 -7.40 -10.81 -4.85
C PHE A 70 -6.71 -10.71 -6.22
N MET A 71 -6.72 -11.78 -7.00
CA MET A 71 -6.13 -11.81 -8.34
C MET A 71 -6.84 -10.87 -9.33
N ASN A 72 -8.14 -10.64 -9.13
CA ASN A 72 -8.92 -9.69 -9.93
C ASN A 72 -8.90 -8.26 -9.36
N GLY A 73 -8.14 -7.99 -8.29
CA GLY A 73 -8.05 -6.67 -7.67
C GLY A 73 -9.35 -6.19 -7.02
N LYS A 74 -10.26 -7.10 -6.67
CA LYS A 74 -11.58 -6.81 -6.06
C LYS A 74 -11.56 -6.88 -4.53
N VAL A 75 -10.38 -6.78 -3.94
CA VAL A 75 -10.18 -6.66 -2.49
C VAL A 75 -10.05 -5.19 -2.08
N VAL A 76 -10.01 -4.92 -0.77
CA VAL A 76 -9.79 -3.55 -0.29
C VAL A 76 -8.42 -3.03 -0.77
N TRP A 77 -8.36 -1.74 -1.12
CA TRP A 77 -7.21 -1.09 -1.77
C TRP A 77 -6.86 -1.57 -3.19
N GLY A 78 -7.59 -2.55 -3.74
CA GLY A 78 -7.48 -2.96 -5.13
C GLY A 78 -6.36 -3.95 -5.42
N SER A 79 -5.87 -3.95 -6.66
CA SER A 79 -4.82 -4.86 -7.12
C SER A 79 -3.45 -4.48 -6.59
N CYS A 80 -2.79 -5.40 -5.87
CA CYS A 80 -1.40 -5.23 -5.45
C CYS A 80 -0.43 -5.14 -6.64
N PHE A 81 -0.78 -5.78 -7.77
CA PHE A 81 0.01 -5.71 -9.00
C PHE A 81 -0.07 -4.32 -9.64
N ASP A 82 -1.27 -3.73 -9.70
CA ASP A 82 -1.43 -2.37 -10.23
C ASP A 82 -0.73 -1.35 -9.33
N HIS A 83 -0.78 -1.56 -8.00
CA HIS A 83 -0.03 -0.76 -7.04
C HIS A 83 1.47 -0.81 -7.32
N ALA A 84 2.03 -2.02 -7.49
CA ALA A 84 3.44 -2.22 -7.81
C ALA A 84 3.82 -1.59 -9.15
N VAL A 85 3.04 -1.82 -10.22
CA VAL A 85 3.29 -1.24 -11.54
C VAL A 85 3.22 0.29 -11.50
N THR A 86 2.27 0.85 -10.77
CA THR A 86 2.10 2.31 -10.66
C THR A 86 3.31 2.93 -9.97
N TRP A 87 3.71 2.41 -8.83
CA TRP A 87 4.86 2.93 -8.08
C TRP A 87 6.21 2.65 -8.74
N ASN A 88 6.34 1.55 -9.48
CA ASN A 88 7.56 1.23 -10.23
C ASN A 88 7.88 2.29 -11.29
N LYS A 89 6.88 2.99 -11.83
CA LYS A 89 7.09 4.13 -12.76
C LYS A 89 7.77 5.33 -12.10
N HIS A 90 7.80 5.36 -10.77
CA HIS A 90 8.30 6.46 -9.94
C HIS A 90 9.47 6.02 -9.05
N ILE A 91 10.07 4.85 -9.32
CA ILE A 91 11.21 4.34 -8.55
C ILE A 91 12.43 5.27 -8.62
N GLU A 92 12.56 6.04 -9.70
CA GLU A 92 13.66 6.98 -9.92
C GLU A 92 13.36 8.39 -9.39
N ASP A 93 12.16 8.65 -8.84
CA ASP A 93 11.82 9.94 -8.26
C ASP A 93 12.72 10.21 -7.02
N GLU A 94 13.38 11.37 -6.96
CA GLU A 94 14.41 11.70 -5.94
C GLU A 94 13.94 11.54 -4.48
N ASN A 95 12.64 11.71 -4.25
CA ASN A 95 12.02 11.63 -2.92
C ASN A 95 11.35 10.28 -2.61
N THR A 96 11.47 9.30 -3.49
CA THR A 96 10.85 7.98 -3.35
C THR A 96 11.92 6.92 -3.13
N MET A 97 11.71 6.06 -2.15
CA MET A 97 12.53 4.88 -1.91
C MET A 97 11.63 3.65 -1.85
N ILE A 98 12.00 2.63 -2.62
CA ILE A 98 11.35 1.32 -2.57
C ILE A 98 12.12 0.42 -1.62
N ILE A 99 11.39 -0.31 -0.78
CA ILE A 99 11.92 -1.37 0.08
C ILE A 99 11.14 -2.65 -0.14
N ILE A 100 11.83 -3.79 -0.02
CA ILE A 100 11.23 -5.11 -0.11
C ILE A 100 11.17 -5.68 1.31
N TYR A 101 10.00 -6.20 1.69
CA TYR A 101 9.74 -6.69 3.04
C TYR A 101 10.67 -7.87 3.41
N GLU A 102 10.98 -8.71 2.43
CA GLU A 102 11.88 -9.85 2.60
C GLU A 102 13.30 -9.41 2.97
N ASP A 103 13.80 -8.30 2.43
CA ASP A 103 15.13 -7.75 2.75
C ASP A 103 15.21 -7.21 4.19
N LEU A 104 14.07 -6.96 4.84
CA LEU A 104 14.01 -6.48 6.23
C LEU A 104 14.03 -7.61 7.26
N LYS A 105 13.87 -8.87 6.83
CA LYS A 105 13.82 -10.05 7.72
C LYS A 105 15.20 -10.63 8.01
N GLU A 106 16.23 -10.15 7.34
CA GLU A 106 17.64 -10.45 7.60
C GLU A 106 18.19 -9.59 8.74
#